data_AF-A0A937ZK54-F1
#
_entry.id   AF-A0A937ZK54-F1
#
_cell.length_a   1.000
_cell.length_b   1.000
_cell.length_c   1.000
_cell.angle_alpha   90.00
_cell.angle_beta   90.00
_cell.angle_gamma   90.00
#
_symmetry.space_group_name_H-M   'P 1'
#
loop_
_entity.id
_entity.type
_entity.pdbx_description
1 polymer ?
#
loop_
_entity_poly.entity_id
_entity_poly.type
_entity_poly.pdbx_seq_one_letter_code
_entity_poly.pdbx_strand_id
1 'polypeptide(L)'
;SRLAGYPVRVPQVDVHTIGAGGGSIARVVLGALKVGPESAGADPGPACYRRGGTLCTSTDAAVTLGYIDPNYFVGGEMTLDVEAARRAVRTHVGKPLDMDEAQAAWAVAQVQVANMAAGTREVSVVRGHDPREFALLPFGGAGSLYAGLIAEDLRMRRIFVPRNPSVLSAFGMLLTDVKYTRAATRLMDPARAKGADVTKLFADLEAPLVSQLKAEGFAGKDVRVERACDMRYRGQAFEIRVPVPNGKLTDKSLAALAQAFHAAHHAAYGQSAPKEAVEIVNLRVTGTGVIKKAKIEPLPRTKAPAKPKAKGTRKAYFGQGWRACPVYERDALAPGHRLAGPAIVEEAGATIVVFPRHTLSVDKFGNLHIAVPPVAAARD
;
A
#
# COMPACT_ATOMS: atom_id res chain seq x y z
N SER A 1 -16.54 -8.54 -2.06
CA SER A 1 -15.17 -8.58 -1.47
C SER A 1 -15.24 -9.29 -0.13
N ARG A 2 -14.09 -9.65 0.47
CA ARG A 2 -14.02 -10.12 1.87
C ARG A 2 -13.26 -9.09 2.71
N LEU A 3 -13.66 -8.89 3.96
CA LEU A 3 -12.94 -8.10 4.95
C LEU A 3 -12.74 -8.99 6.18
N ALA A 4 -11.48 -9.22 6.58
CA ALA A 4 -11.13 -10.12 7.68
C ALA A 4 -11.83 -11.51 7.61
N GLY A 5 -11.97 -12.06 6.39
CA GLY A 5 -12.62 -13.35 6.15
C GLY A 5 -14.15 -13.29 5.92
N TYR A 6 -14.81 -12.17 6.22
CA TYR A 6 -16.27 -12.03 6.09
C TYR A 6 -16.65 -11.44 4.73
N PRO A 7 -17.67 -11.97 4.03
CA PRO A 7 -18.15 -11.39 2.78
C PRO A 7 -18.86 -10.05 3.05
N VAL A 8 -18.44 -9.00 2.33
CA VAL A 8 -19.03 -7.66 2.42
C VAL A 8 -19.50 -7.22 1.02
N ARG A 9 -20.70 -6.64 0.94
CA ARG A 9 -21.32 -6.15 -0.31
C ARG A 9 -21.15 -4.63 -0.52
N VAL A 10 -20.18 -4.02 0.14
CA VAL A 10 -19.84 -2.60 -0.02
C VAL A 10 -18.66 -2.50 -0.99
N PRO A 11 -18.74 -1.67 -2.05
CA PRO A 11 -17.60 -1.38 -2.90
C PRO A 11 -16.46 -0.78 -2.06
N GLN A 12 -15.30 -1.42 -2.06
CA GLN A 12 -14.13 -0.97 -1.31
C GLN A 12 -12.89 -1.07 -2.19
N VAL A 13 -11.86 -0.29 -1.85
CA VAL A 13 -10.52 -0.55 -2.36
C VAL A 13 -10.12 -1.95 -1.90
N ASP A 14 -9.64 -2.74 -2.85
CA ASP A 14 -9.29 -4.11 -2.58
C ASP A 14 -7.92 -4.16 -1.90
N VAL A 15 -7.93 -4.28 -0.58
CA VAL A 15 -6.74 -4.37 0.25
C VAL A 15 -6.62 -5.81 0.75
N HIS A 16 -5.51 -6.45 0.39
CA HIS A 16 -5.14 -7.74 0.93
C HIS A 16 -4.21 -7.53 2.12
N THR A 17 -4.66 -7.94 3.31
CA THR A 17 -3.89 -7.81 4.55
C THR A 17 -3.02 -9.03 4.77
N ILE A 18 -1.72 -8.81 4.91
CA ILE A 18 -0.73 -9.84 5.24
C ILE A 18 -0.36 -9.66 6.72
N GLY A 19 -0.29 -10.75 7.49
CA GLY A 19 0.13 -10.76 8.90
C GLY A 19 1.64 -10.56 9.10
N ALA A 20 2.21 -9.56 8.43
CA ALA A 20 3.64 -9.34 8.31
C ALA A 20 3.96 -7.85 8.60
N GLY A 21 4.40 -7.56 9.83
CA GLY A 21 4.80 -6.22 10.27
C GLY A 21 5.97 -6.25 11.25
N GLY A 22 6.34 -5.08 11.79
CA GLY A 22 7.47 -4.97 12.74
C GLY A 22 7.26 -5.79 14.02
N GLY A 23 6.02 -5.86 14.51
CA GLY A 23 5.67 -6.65 15.68
C GLY A 23 5.39 -8.13 15.41
N SER A 24 5.56 -8.65 14.18
CA SER A 24 5.30 -10.06 13.88
C SER A 24 6.25 -10.94 14.69
N ILE A 25 5.69 -11.93 15.40
CA ILE A 25 6.45 -12.80 16.31
C ILE A 25 7.15 -13.90 15.51
N ALA A 26 8.44 -14.07 15.73
CA ALA A 26 9.27 -15.13 15.17
C ALA A 26 9.38 -16.31 16.15
N ARG A 27 9.08 -17.52 15.67
CA ARG A 27 9.16 -18.76 16.46
C ARG A 27 9.56 -19.95 15.59
N VAL A 28 10.18 -20.94 16.22
CA VAL A 28 10.53 -22.21 15.57
C VAL A 28 9.50 -23.26 15.95
N VAL A 29 8.85 -23.86 14.95
CA VAL A 29 7.84 -24.89 15.12
C VAL A 29 8.25 -26.10 14.29
N LEU A 30 8.49 -27.23 14.96
CA LEU A 30 8.92 -28.48 14.32
C LEU A 30 10.15 -28.28 13.40
N GLY A 31 11.14 -27.50 13.85
CA GLY A 31 12.36 -27.21 13.10
C GLY A 31 12.22 -26.17 11.98
N ALA A 32 11.02 -25.62 11.75
CA ALA A 32 10.80 -24.57 10.76
C ALA A 32 10.59 -23.20 11.41
N LEU A 33 11.29 -22.18 10.91
CA LEU A 33 11.07 -20.79 11.34
C LEU A 33 9.78 -20.24 10.75
N LYS A 34 8.93 -19.69 11.61
CA LYS A 34 7.71 -18.96 11.24
C LYS A 34 7.77 -17.55 11.80
N VAL A 35 7.30 -16.58 11.02
CA VAL A 35 7.17 -15.18 11.44
C VAL A 35 5.74 -14.72 11.19
N GLY A 36 5.05 -14.33 12.26
CA GLY A 36 3.60 -14.12 12.26
C GLY A 36 2.79 -15.43 12.35
N PRO A 37 1.46 -15.38 12.11
CA PRO A 37 0.67 -14.16 11.91
C PRO A 37 0.45 -13.37 13.21
N GLU A 38 0.74 -13.96 14.37
CA GLU A 38 0.60 -13.26 15.65
C GLU A 38 1.58 -12.09 15.75
N SER A 39 1.13 -11.04 16.44
CA SER A 39 1.91 -9.83 16.66
C SER A 39 2.01 -9.49 18.15
N ALA A 40 3.18 -8.98 18.56
CA ALA A 40 3.41 -8.40 19.88
C ALA A 40 2.80 -7.00 20.03
N GLY A 41 2.26 -6.41 18.95
CA GLY A 41 1.70 -5.06 18.96
C GLY A 41 2.74 -4.00 19.33
N ALA A 42 2.27 -2.93 19.99
CA ALA A 42 3.13 -1.88 20.57
C ALA A 42 3.27 -1.99 22.10
N ASP A 43 2.41 -2.80 22.73
CA ASP A 43 2.38 -3.09 24.16
C ASP A 43 1.91 -4.55 24.35
N PRO A 44 2.74 -5.46 24.89
CA PRO A 44 4.09 -5.22 25.43
C PRO A 44 5.15 -4.96 24.33
N GLY A 45 4.81 -5.20 23.06
CA GLY A 45 5.67 -4.90 21.91
C GLY A 45 6.91 -5.80 21.77
N PRO A 46 7.79 -5.47 20.80
CA PRO A 46 9.13 -6.05 20.64
C PRO A 46 9.93 -6.07 21.95
N ALA A 47 10.81 -7.06 22.11
CA ALA A 47 11.65 -7.17 23.30
C ALA A 47 12.55 -5.93 23.50
N CYS A 48 13.01 -5.34 22.39
CA CYS A 48 13.81 -4.11 22.40
C CYS A 48 13.06 -2.87 22.91
N TYR A 49 11.73 -2.91 23.10
CA TYR A 49 10.96 -1.76 23.56
C TYR A 49 11.02 -1.51 25.08
N ARG A 50 11.57 -2.45 25.86
CA ARG A 50 11.62 -2.38 27.35
C ARG A 50 10.24 -2.23 28.01
N ARG A 51 9.19 -2.78 27.41
CA ARG A 51 7.81 -2.74 27.92
C ARG A 51 7.28 -4.11 28.41
N GLY A 52 8.20 -5.02 28.75
CA GLY A 52 7.86 -6.37 29.21
C GLY A 52 7.74 -7.41 28.09
N GLY A 53 7.92 -7.02 26.83
CA GLY A 53 8.02 -7.96 25.71
C GLY A 53 9.27 -8.84 25.82
N THR A 54 9.14 -10.14 25.54
CA THR A 54 10.24 -11.12 25.62
C THR A 54 10.34 -12.04 24.41
N LEU A 55 9.33 -12.01 23.53
CA LEU A 55 9.31 -12.80 22.30
C LEU A 55 10.12 -12.12 21.20
N CYS A 56 10.76 -12.90 20.33
CA CYS A 56 11.47 -12.38 19.19
C CYS A 56 10.47 -11.81 18.17
N THR A 57 10.69 -10.58 17.71
CA THR A 57 9.88 -9.95 16.65
C THR A 57 10.71 -9.53 15.45
N SER A 58 10.04 -9.17 14.35
CA SER A 58 10.69 -8.59 13.17
C SER A 58 11.47 -7.30 13.47
N THR A 59 11.01 -6.48 14.43
CA THR A 59 11.74 -5.29 14.90
C THR A 59 12.99 -5.69 15.70
N ASP A 60 12.91 -6.71 16.57
CA ASP A 60 14.10 -7.21 17.29
C ASP A 60 15.17 -7.69 16.30
N ALA A 61 14.77 -8.44 15.27
CA ALA A 61 15.67 -8.85 14.20
C ALA A 61 16.27 -7.64 13.46
N ALA A 62 15.49 -6.62 13.12
CA ALA A 62 15.98 -5.42 12.44
C ALA A 62 16.98 -4.61 13.30
N VAL A 63 16.78 -4.55 14.62
CA VAL A 63 17.72 -3.94 15.57
C VAL A 63 19.00 -4.79 15.64
N THR A 64 18.88 -6.11 15.76
CA THR A 64 20.02 -7.03 15.78
C THR A 64 20.83 -6.97 14.49
N LEU A 65 20.20 -6.81 13.32
CA LEU A 65 20.86 -6.65 12.02
C LEU A 65 21.55 -5.29 11.84
N GLY A 66 21.34 -4.34 12.75
CA GLY A 66 21.87 -2.98 12.65
C GLY A 66 21.14 -2.10 11.63
N TYR A 67 19.90 -2.44 11.28
CA TYR A 67 19.09 -1.62 10.36
C TYR A 67 18.44 -0.45 11.09
N ILE A 68 17.95 -0.67 12.30
CA ILE A 68 17.33 0.38 13.14
C ILE A 68 18.37 0.93 14.12
N ASP A 69 18.44 2.25 14.26
CA ASP A 69 19.25 2.89 15.31
C ASP A 69 18.59 2.71 16.68
N PRO A 70 19.28 2.14 17.67
CA PRO A 70 18.73 2.04 19.02
C PRO A 70 18.56 3.40 19.72
N ASN A 71 19.26 4.45 19.28
CA ASN A 71 19.24 5.77 19.90
C ASN A 71 18.42 6.81 19.12
N TYR A 72 17.88 6.45 17.95
CA TYR A 72 17.12 7.35 17.09
C TYR A 72 15.72 6.83 16.75
N PHE A 73 15.21 5.83 17.49
CA PHE A 73 13.87 5.32 17.28
C PHE A 73 12.81 6.39 17.63
N VAL A 74 11.83 6.61 16.75
CA VAL A 74 10.86 7.72 16.84
C VAL A 74 11.58 9.07 16.97
N GLY A 75 12.60 9.30 16.15
CA GLY A 75 13.40 10.53 16.18
C GLY A 75 14.25 10.71 17.45
N GLY A 76 14.45 9.65 18.23
CA GLY A 76 15.19 9.68 19.50
C GLY A 76 14.32 9.81 20.74
N GLU A 77 12.98 9.86 20.60
CA GLU A 77 12.06 9.85 21.75
C GLU A 77 12.09 8.53 22.52
N MET A 78 12.56 7.45 21.89
CA MET A 78 12.62 6.12 22.49
C MET A 78 13.98 5.46 22.25
N THR A 79 14.66 5.07 23.33
CA THR A 79 15.88 4.26 23.26
C THR A 79 15.52 2.78 23.28
N LEU A 80 16.08 2.02 22.33
CA LEU A 80 15.87 0.58 22.21
C LEU A 80 16.92 -0.22 22.97
N ASP A 81 16.50 -1.36 23.51
CA ASP A 81 17.40 -2.33 24.14
C ASP A 81 17.94 -3.33 23.14
N VAL A 82 19.15 -3.06 22.64
CA VAL A 82 19.83 -3.94 21.67
C VAL A 82 20.07 -5.33 22.26
N GLU A 83 20.46 -5.41 23.53
CA GLU A 83 20.73 -6.70 24.16
C GLU A 83 19.47 -7.52 24.40
N ALA A 84 18.33 -6.87 24.67
CA ALA A 84 17.04 -7.56 24.72
C ALA A 84 16.64 -8.13 23.36
N ALA A 85 16.80 -7.37 22.26
CA ALA A 85 16.59 -7.88 20.90
C ALA A 85 17.48 -9.09 20.61
N ARG A 86 18.79 -8.95 20.86
CA ARG A 86 19.78 -10.04 20.66
C ARG A 86 19.45 -11.29 21.47
N ARG A 87 19.07 -11.12 22.75
CA ARG A 87 18.63 -12.24 23.61
C ARG A 87 17.37 -12.91 23.07
N ALA A 88 16.39 -12.14 22.59
CA ALA A 88 15.16 -12.68 22.02
C ALA A 88 15.45 -13.49 20.74
N VAL A 89 16.22 -12.93 19.81
CA VAL A 89 16.67 -13.63 18.58
C VAL A 89 17.41 -14.92 18.91
N ARG A 90 18.40 -14.85 19.81
CA ARG A 90 19.19 -16.02 20.22
C ARG A 90 18.32 -17.10 20.85
N THR A 91 17.35 -16.72 21.69
CA THR A 91 16.54 -17.67 22.46
C THR A 91 15.49 -18.36 21.60
N HIS A 92 14.77 -17.59 20.77
CA HIS A 92 13.60 -18.11 20.04
C HIS A 92 13.92 -18.63 18.65
N VAL A 93 15.09 -18.27 18.08
CA VAL A 93 15.48 -18.64 16.71
C VAL A 93 16.88 -19.25 16.66
N GLY A 94 17.89 -18.57 17.24
CA GLY A 94 19.29 -19.02 17.18
C GLY A 94 19.51 -20.40 17.81
N LYS A 95 19.17 -20.57 19.09
CA LYS A 95 19.34 -21.85 19.81
C LYS A 95 18.52 -22.99 19.19
N PRO A 96 17.23 -22.84 18.83
CA PRO A 96 16.46 -23.94 18.26
C PRO A 96 16.90 -24.38 16.86
N LEU A 97 17.59 -23.52 16.10
CA LEU A 97 18.06 -23.82 14.73
C LEU A 97 19.58 -23.97 14.62
N ASP A 98 20.30 -23.92 15.74
CA ASP A 98 21.77 -23.92 15.78
C ASP A 98 22.41 -22.85 14.88
N MET A 99 21.87 -21.63 14.94
CA MET A 99 22.33 -20.47 14.18
C MET A 99 23.00 -19.45 15.08
N ASP A 100 24.02 -18.77 14.56
CA ASP A 100 24.55 -17.58 15.22
C ASP A 100 23.48 -16.46 15.26
N GLU A 101 23.72 -15.46 16.10
CA GLU A 101 22.76 -14.37 16.32
C GLU A 101 22.44 -13.57 15.04
N ALA A 102 23.44 -13.28 14.21
CA ALA A 102 23.27 -12.49 13.00
C ALA A 102 22.56 -13.30 11.90
N GLN A 103 22.90 -14.59 11.78
CA GLN A 103 22.24 -15.55 10.91
C GLN A 103 20.78 -15.76 11.30
N ALA A 104 20.50 -15.91 12.59
CA ALA A 104 19.13 -16.06 13.10
C ALA A 104 18.29 -14.80 12.83
N ALA A 105 18.83 -13.60 13.11
CA ALA A 105 18.14 -12.34 12.80
C ALA A 105 17.91 -12.19 11.28
N TRP A 106 18.88 -12.57 10.47
CA TRP A 106 18.76 -12.56 9.01
C TRP A 106 17.70 -13.54 8.52
N ALA A 107 17.62 -14.74 9.10
CA ALA A 107 16.58 -15.72 8.78
C ALA A 107 15.18 -15.19 9.09
N VAL A 108 14.99 -14.49 10.21
CA VAL A 108 13.72 -13.81 10.53
C VAL A 108 13.36 -12.79 9.46
N ALA A 109 14.32 -11.95 9.04
CA ALA A 109 14.10 -10.98 7.97
C ALA A 109 13.75 -11.66 6.62
N GLN A 110 14.41 -12.77 6.28
CA GLN A 110 14.13 -13.52 5.05
C GLN A 110 12.73 -14.14 5.04
N VAL A 111 12.29 -14.77 6.13
CA VAL A 111 10.93 -15.32 6.25
C VAL A 111 9.90 -14.20 6.17
N GLN A 112 10.15 -13.07 6.84
CA GLN A 112 9.30 -11.89 6.77
C GLN A 112 9.18 -11.36 5.32
N VAL A 113 10.30 -11.24 4.59
CA VAL A 113 10.34 -10.85 3.17
C VAL A 113 9.54 -11.83 2.31
N ALA A 114 9.74 -13.14 2.48
CA ALA A 114 9.02 -14.17 1.74
C ALA A 114 7.50 -14.06 1.94
N ASN A 115 7.04 -13.83 3.17
CA ASN A 115 5.63 -13.62 3.46
C ASN A 115 5.06 -12.36 2.78
N MET A 116 5.79 -11.24 2.81
CA MET A 116 5.36 -9.99 2.16
C MET A 116 5.35 -10.12 0.62
N ALA A 117 6.35 -10.79 0.05
CA ALA A 117 6.41 -11.04 -1.38
C ALA A 117 5.30 -12.01 -1.84
N ALA A 118 5.01 -13.06 -1.07
CA ALA A 118 3.92 -13.99 -1.36
C ALA A 118 2.56 -13.27 -1.41
N GLY A 119 2.22 -12.45 -0.42
CA GLY A 119 0.97 -11.70 -0.46
C GLY A 119 0.95 -10.62 -1.55
N THR A 120 2.11 -10.07 -1.93
CA THR A 120 2.20 -9.19 -3.11
C THR A 120 1.90 -9.96 -4.41
N ARG A 121 2.37 -11.21 -4.56
CA ARG A 121 2.03 -12.07 -5.71
C ARG A 121 0.54 -12.42 -5.76
N GLU A 122 -0.11 -12.57 -4.60
CA GLU A 122 -1.55 -12.83 -4.52
C GLU A 122 -2.40 -11.66 -5.05
N VAL A 123 -1.98 -10.41 -4.82
CA VAL A 123 -2.71 -9.23 -5.36
C VAL A 123 -2.31 -8.86 -6.78
N SER A 124 -1.26 -9.45 -7.33
CA SER A 124 -0.73 -9.13 -8.66
C SER A 124 -0.87 -10.31 -9.64
N VAL A 125 -0.02 -11.32 -9.51
CA VAL A 125 0.09 -12.45 -10.44
C VAL A 125 -1.21 -13.24 -10.55
N VAL A 126 -1.90 -13.48 -9.43
CA VAL A 126 -3.20 -14.18 -9.43
C VAL A 126 -4.27 -13.41 -10.20
N ARG A 127 -4.07 -12.10 -10.40
CA ARG A 127 -4.94 -11.22 -11.18
C ARG A 127 -4.44 -10.96 -12.60
N GLY A 128 -3.38 -11.66 -13.03
CA GLY A 128 -2.78 -11.50 -14.35
C GLY A 128 -1.85 -10.29 -14.49
N HIS A 129 -1.40 -9.70 -13.38
CA HIS A 129 -0.45 -8.59 -13.40
C HIS A 129 0.97 -9.08 -13.10
N ASP A 130 1.93 -8.71 -13.94
CA ASP A 130 3.35 -9.00 -13.72
C ASP A 130 4.00 -7.94 -12.80
N PRO A 131 4.46 -8.29 -11.58
CA PRO A 131 5.10 -7.34 -10.66
C PRO A 131 6.27 -6.57 -11.27
N ARG A 132 6.97 -7.15 -12.26
CA ARG A 132 8.16 -6.55 -12.90
C ARG A 132 7.84 -5.26 -13.65
N GLU A 133 6.59 -5.04 -14.02
CA GLU A 133 6.11 -3.84 -14.71
C GLU A 133 5.86 -2.66 -13.74
N PHE A 134 5.77 -2.94 -12.45
CA PHE A 134 5.43 -1.97 -11.41
C PHE A 134 6.67 -1.43 -10.68
N ALA A 135 6.46 -0.40 -9.86
CA ALA A 135 7.40 0.05 -8.85
C ALA A 135 6.84 -0.28 -7.46
N LEU A 136 7.72 -0.72 -6.54
CA LEU A 136 7.33 -0.99 -5.16
C LEU A 136 7.23 0.33 -4.40
N LEU A 137 6.09 0.62 -3.78
CA LEU A 137 5.90 1.80 -2.93
C LEU A 137 5.81 1.35 -1.46
N PRO A 138 6.95 1.29 -0.73
CA PRO A 138 6.92 1.01 0.69
C PRO A 138 6.46 2.25 1.48
N PHE A 139 5.56 2.03 2.42
CA PHE A 139 5.10 3.05 3.36
C PHE A 139 4.79 2.41 4.73
N GLY A 140 4.52 3.24 5.73
CA GLY A 140 4.54 2.85 7.14
C GLY A 140 5.97 2.74 7.67
N GLY A 141 6.14 2.80 8.99
CA GLY A 141 7.46 2.93 9.60
C GLY A 141 8.42 1.76 9.32
N ALA A 142 7.87 0.55 9.16
CA ALA A 142 8.65 -0.65 8.84
C ALA A 142 8.70 -0.98 7.33
N GLY A 143 7.93 -0.29 6.48
CA GLY A 143 7.75 -0.68 5.08
C GLY A 143 9.05 -0.65 4.27
N SER A 144 9.90 0.35 4.55
CA SER A 144 11.15 0.57 3.82
C SER A 144 12.33 -0.26 4.33
N LEU A 145 12.19 -0.94 5.47
CA LEU A 145 13.28 -1.74 6.08
C LEU A 145 13.72 -2.87 5.16
N TYR A 146 12.74 -3.57 4.57
CA TYR A 146 12.97 -4.76 3.76
C TYR A 146 12.61 -4.57 2.28
N ALA A 147 12.25 -3.34 1.87
CA ALA A 147 11.79 -3.04 0.52
C ALA A 147 12.77 -3.51 -0.57
N GLY A 148 14.08 -3.38 -0.33
CA GLY A 148 15.12 -3.87 -1.23
C GLY A 148 15.01 -5.37 -1.49
N LEU A 149 14.87 -6.18 -0.43
CA LEU A 149 14.77 -7.63 -0.52
C LEU A 149 13.44 -8.08 -1.12
N ILE A 150 12.33 -7.40 -0.78
CA ILE A 150 11.01 -7.66 -1.38
C ILE A 150 11.08 -7.42 -2.90
N ALA A 151 11.69 -6.31 -3.32
CA ALA A 151 11.84 -5.99 -4.74
C ALA A 151 12.74 -7.02 -5.47
N GLU A 152 13.81 -7.49 -4.84
CA GLU A 152 14.65 -8.58 -5.40
C GLU A 152 13.84 -9.88 -5.58
N ASP A 153 13.08 -10.31 -4.56
CA ASP A 153 12.26 -11.53 -4.62
C ASP A 153 11.16 -11.46 -5.69
N LEU A 154 10.55 -10.28 -5.84
CA LEU A 154 9.54 -10.00 -6.87
C LEU A 154 10.14 -9.62 -8.24
N ARG A 155 11.47 -9.57 -8.36
CA ARG A 155 12.21 -9.12 -9.55
C ARG A 155 11.79 -7.73 -10.05
N MET A 156 11.36 -6.87 -9.13
CA MET A 156 11.02 -5.48 -9.41
C MET A 156 12.30 -4.66 -9.51
N ARG A 157 12.36 -3.73 -10.47
CA ARG A 157 13.57 -2.93 -10.74
C ARG A 157 13.58 -1.57 -10.04
N ARG A 158 12.44 -1.16 -9.48
CA ARG A 158 12.23 0.20 -8.97
C ARG A 158 11.48 0.16 -7.65
N ILE A 159 12.00 0.90 -6.67
CA ILE A 159 11.32 1.20 -5.42
C ILE A 159 11.16 2.72 -5.35
N PHE A 160 9.95 3.17 -5.03
CA PHE A 160 9.61 4.57 -4.83
C PHE A 160 9.26 4.79 -3.36
N VAL A 161 10.17 5.37 -2.59
CA VAL A 161 9.90 5.76 -1.21
C VAL A 161 9.42 7.22 -1.21
N PRO A 162 8.17 7.49 -0.81
CA PRO A 162 7.65 8.85 -0.75
C PRO A 162 8.44 9.68 0.27
N ARG A 163 8.30 11.02 0.24
CA ARG A 163 9.04 11.90 1.16
C ARG A 163 8.83 11.56 2.64
N ASN A 164 7.58 11.26 3.02
CA ASN A 164 7.16 10.94 4.38
C ASN A 164 6.47 9.55 4.41
N PRO A 165 7.22 8.43 4.27
CA PRO A 165 6.66 7.09 4.16
C PRO A 165 5.90 6.65 5.41
N SER A 166 6.34 7.06 6.60
CA SER A 166 5.73 6.68 7.88
C SER A 166 4.28 7.16 8.05
N VAL A 167 3.95 8.32 7.48
CA VAL A 167 2.66 9.01 7.62
C VAL A 167 1.88 9.12 6.30
N LEU A 168 2.22 8.31 5.30
CA LEU A 168 1.62 8.40 3.97
C LEU A 168 0.09 8.25 4.00
N SER A 169 -0.45 7.39 4.86
CA SER A 169 -1.91 7.22 5.02
C SER A 169 -2.58 8.50 5.52
N ALA A 170 -1.98 9.19 6.50
CA ALA A 170 -2.49 10.47 6.99
C ALA A 170 -2.40 11.56 5.91
N PHE A 171 -1.32 11.58 5.15
CA PHE A 171 -1.18 12.45 3.99
C PHE A 171 -2.26 12.19 2.93
N GLY A 172 -2.59 10.92 2.67
CA GLY A 172 -3.69 10.53 1.77
C GLY A 172 -5.04 11.05 2.22
N MET A 173 -5.34 11.01 3.53
CA MET A 173 -6.58 11.57 4.09
C MET A 173 -6.70 13.07 3.82
N LEU A 174 -5.61 13.84 3.91
CA LEU A 174 -5.61 15.28 3.64
C LEU A 174 -5.86 15.64 2.16
N LEU A 175 -5.69 14.68 1.24
CA LEU A 175 -5.84 14.88 -0.20
C LEU A 175 -7.08 14.20 -0.80
N THR A 176 -7.90 13.57 0.05
CA THR A 176 -9.08 12.81 -0.37
C THR A 176 -10.32 13.71 -0.34
N ASP A 177 -11.08 13.69 -1.42
CA ASP A 177 -12.36 14.39 -1.51
C ASP A 177 -13.42 13.68 -0.65
N VAL A 178 -14.36 14.43 -0.08
CA VAL A 178 -15.46 13.85 0.70
C VAL A 178 -16.43 13.16 -0.25
N LYS A 179 -16.66 11.86 -0.08
CA LYS A 179 -17.45 11.07 -1.02
C LYS A 179 -18.55 10.29 -0.32
N TYR A 180 -19.79 10.53 -0.72
CA TYR A 180 -20.96 9.78 -0.28
C TYR A 180 -21.58 9.06 -1.46
N THR A 181 -21.99 7.82 -1.26
CA THR A 181 -22.67 7.04 -2.30
C THR A 181 -23.99 6.49 -1.76
N ARG A 182 -25.07 6.75 -2.48
CA ARG A 182 -26.37 6.13 -2.27
C ARG A 182 -26.71 5.24 -3.45
N ALA A 183 -27.35 4.12 -3.17
CA ALA A 183 -27.82 3.22 -4.19
C ALA A 183 -29.24 2.72 -3.85
N ALA A 184 -30.04 2.49 -4.87
CA ALA A 184 -31.34 1.84 -4.76
C ALA A 184 -31.40 0.65 -5.71
N THR A 185 -31.74 -0.52 -5.18
CA THR A 185 -31.99 -1.72 -5.99
C THR A 185 -33.36 -1.60 -6.66
N ARG A 186 -33.36 -1.59 -7.99
CA ARG A 186 -34.57 -1.55 -8.82
C ARG A 186 -34.30 -2.38 -10.06
N LEU A 187 -34.92 -3.56 -10.13
CA LEU A 187 -34.87 -4.40 -11.32
C LEU A 187 -35.73 -3.75 -12.41
N MET A 188 -35.08 -3.28 -13.47
CA MET A 188 -35.74 -2.60 -14.57
C MET A 188 -35.17 -3.08 -15.90
N ASP A 189 -36.06 -3.33 -16.85
CA ASP A 189 -35.69 -3.51 -18.25
C ASP A 189 -35.57 -2.11 -18.89
N PRO A 190 -34.36 -1.66 -19.30
CA PRO A 190 -34.18 -0.33 -19.88
C PRO A 190 -34.96 -0.13 -21.19
N ALA A 191 -35.36 -1.20 -21.88
CA ALA A 191 -36.21 -1.10 -23.07
C ALA A 191 -37.69 -0.84 -22.74
N ARG A 192 -38.12 -1.08 -21.49
CA ARG A 192 -39.51 -0.91 -21.02
C ARG A 192 -39.67 0.21 -20.00
N ALA A 193 -38.60 0.61 -19.34
CA ALA A 193 -38.61 1.70 -18.39
C ALA A 193 -38.83 3.06 -19.09
N LYS A 194 -39.47 3.99 -18.38
CA LYS A 194 -39.65 5.37 -18.86
C LYS A 194 -38.52 6.24 -18.35
N GLY A 195 -37.89 7.02 -19.23
CA GLY A 195 -36.78 7.91 -18.85
C GLY A 195 -37.16 8.89 -17.72
N ALA A 196 -38.41 9.36 -17.70
CA ALA A 196 -38.92 10.25 -16.65
C ALA A 196 -38.93 9.58 -15.26
N ASP A 197 -39.33 8.31 -15.17
CA ASP A 197 -39.38 7.58 -13.90
C ASP A 197 -37.96 7.33 -13.36
N VAL A 198 -37.04 6.93 -14.24
CA VAL A 198 -35.62 6.74 -13.89
C VAL A 198 -34.97 8.06 -13.48
N THR A 199 -35.33 9.18 -14.13
CA THR A 199 -34.89 10.52 -13.75
C THR A 199 -35.32 10.87 -12.33
N LYS A 200 -36.58 10.59 -11.98
CA LYS A 200 -37.10 10.82 -10.63
C LYS A 200 -36.34 9.99 -9.59
N LEU A 201 -36.09 8.71 -9.86
CA LEU A 201 -35.32 7.83 -8.96
C LEU A 201 -33.90 8.35 -8.72
N PHE A 202 -33.22 8.88 -9.75
CA PHE A 202 -31.92 9.51 -9.56
C PHE A 202 -32.00 10.79 -8.74
N ALA A 203 -33.02 11.63 -8.96
CA ALA A 203 -33.22 12.85 -8.19
C ALA A 203 -33.46 12.55 -6.69
N ASP A 204 -34.25 11.51 -6.39
CA ASP A 204 -34.53 11.07 -5.02
C ASP A 204 -33.25 10.58 -4.30
N LEU A 205 -32.32 9.95 -5.04
CA LEU A 205 -31.01 9.54 -4.51
C LEU A 205 -30.03 10.71 -4.37
N GLU A 206 -30.11 11.69 -5.27
CA GLU A 206 -29.21 12.84 -5.34
C GLU A 206 -29.51 13.90 -4.28
N ALA A 207 -30.78 14.22 -4.04
CA ALA A 207 -31.16 15.31 -3.15
C ALA A 207 -30.60 15.17 -1.72
N PRO A 208 -30.64 13.99 -1.06
CA PRO A 208 -30.03 13.82 0.27
C PRO A 208 -28.50 13.97 0.26
N LEU A 209 -27.82 13.54 -0.82
CA LEU A 209 -26.37 13.67 -0.95
C LEU A 209 -25.93 15.13 -1.07
N VAL A 210 -26.64 15.89 -1.92
CA VAL A 210 -26.37 17.33 -2.11
C VAL A 210 -26.68 18.11 -0.84
N SER A 211 -27.79 17.79 -0.15
CA SER A 211 -28.14 18.41 1.14
C SER A 211 -27.06 18.16 2.19
N GLN A 212 -26.58 16.92 2.30
CA GLN A 212 -25.51 16.55 3.22
C GLN A 212 -24.21 17.31 2.93
N LEU A 213 -23.74 17.29 1.67
CA LEU A 213 -22.52 18.02 1.27
C LEU A 213 -22.64 19.53 1.53
N LYS A 214 -23.83 20.11 1.30
CA LYS A 214 -24.08 21.52 1.60
C LYS A 214 -24.00 21.81 3.10
N ALA A 215 -24.53 20.92 3.95
CA ALA A 215 -24.42 21.05 5.41
C ALA A 215 -22.96 20.96 5.91
N GLU A 216 -22.10 20.25 5.18
CA GLU A 216 -20.66 20.15 5.42
C GLU A 216 -19.85 21.30 4.80
N GLY A 217 -20.52 22.29 4.19
CA GLY A 217 -19.90 23.52 3.68
C GLY A 217 -19.49 23.50 2.21
N PHE A 218 -19.82 22.45 1.45
CA PHE A 218 -19.54 22.39 0.01
C PHE A 218 -20.64 23.09 -0.81
N ALA A 219 -20.26 23.89 -1.81
CA ALA A 219 -21.21 24.59 -2.67
C ALA A 219 -20.68 24.80 -4.10
N GLY A 220 -21.61 25.05 -5.04
CA GLY A 220 -21.28 25.40 -6.42
C GLY A 220 -20.37 24.38 -7.09
N LYS A 221 -19.20 24.85 -7.57
CA LYS A 221 -18.21 24.02 -8.28
C LYS A 221 -17.53 22.97 -7.40
N ASP A 222 -17.64 23.09 -6.08
CA ASP A 222 -17.01 22.17 -5.12
C ASP A 222 -17.91 20.96 -4.83
N VAL A 223 -19.12 20.90 -5.42
CA VAL A 223 -20.00 19.73 -5.38
C VAL A 223 -20.03 19.08 -6.76
N ARG A 224 -19.61 17.82 -6.82
CA ARG A 224 -19.73 16.96 -8.00
C ARG A 224 -20.74 15.85 -7.74
N VAL A 225 -21.58 15.57 -8.72
CA VAL A 225 -22.51 14.45 -8.68
C VAL A 225 -22.27 13.56 -9.90
N GLU A 226 -22.15 12.27 -9.65
CA GLU A 226 -21.99 11.24 -10.68
C GLU A 226 -23.07 10.19 -10.51
N ARG A 227 -23.68 9.78 -11.63
CA ARG A 227 -24.72 8.75 -11.68
C ARG A 227 -24.19 7.52 -12.40
N ALA A 228 -24.63 6.35 -11.95
CA ALA A 228 -24.32 5.08 -12.60
C ALA A 228 -25.46 4.08 -12.39
N CYS A 229 -25.54 3.09 -13.27
CA CYS A 229 -26.35 1.89 -13.08
C CYS A 229 -25.43 0.67 -12.93
N ASP A 230 -25.76 -0.24 -12.01
CA ASP A 230 -25.18 -1.58 -12.01
C ASP A 230 -26.11 -2.46 -12.86
N MET A 231 -25.62 -2.99 -13.98
CA MET A 231 -26.40 -3.67 -15.04
C MET A 231 -25.85 -5.06 -15.36
N ARG A 232 -26.68 -5.96 -15.89
CA ARG A 232 -26.25 -7.29 -16.34
C ARG A 232 -27.14 -7.83 -17.46
N TYR A 233 -26.73 -8.91 -18.12
CA TYR A 233 -27.67 -9.69 -18.92
C TYR A 233 -28.67 -10.40 -18.02
N ARG A 234 -29.92 -10.54 -18.46
CA ARG A 234 -30.94 -11.26 -17.71
C ARG A 234 -30.47 -12.71 -17.47
N GLY A 235 -30.54 -13.15 -16.22
CA GLY A 235 -30.08 -14.48 -15.80
C GLY A 235 -28.59 -14.58 -15.46
N GLN A 236 -27.82 -13.50 -15.67
CA GLN A 236 -26.42 -13.44 -15.24
C GLN A 236 -26.32 -13.17 -13.73
N ALA A 237 -25.25 -13.68 -13.12
CA ALA A 237 -25.02 -13.53 -11.68
C ALA A 237 -24.36 -12.20 -11.28
N PHE A 238 -23.56 -11.58 -12.17
CA PHE A 238 -22.72 -10.43 -11.84
C PHE A 238 -23.08 -9.18 -12.65
N GLU A 239 -23.04 -8.03 -11.98
CA GLU A 239 -23.30 -6.73 -12.58
C GLU A 239 -22.02 -5.99 -13.02
N ILE A 240 -22.13 -5.20 -14.08
CA ILE A 240 -21.15 -4.22 -14.54
C ILE A 240 -21.69 -2.82 -14.28
N ARG A 241 -20.84 -1.94 -13.76
CA ARG A 241 -21.19 -0.54 -13.56
C ARG A 241 -21.09 0.25 -14.85
N VAL A 242 -22.18 0.90 -15.25
CA VAL A 242 -22.28 1.73 -16.45
C VAL A 242 -22.59 3.17 -16.04
N PRO A 243 -21.73 4.16 -16.39
CA PRO A 243 -21.98 5.57 -16.13
C PRO A 243 -23.27 6.06 -16.79
N VAL A 244 -24.00 6.93 -16.11
CA VAL A 244 -25.24 7.54 -16.60
C VAL A 244 -25.05 9.05 -16.70
N PRO A 245 -25.39 9.70 -17.82
CA PRO A 245 -25.34 11.16 -17.93
C PRO A 245 -26.20 11.86 -16.87
N ASN A 246 -25.71 12.98 -16.36
CA ASN A 246 -26.50 13.86 -15.48
C ASN A 246 -27.62 14.56 -16.28
N GLY A 247 -28.65 15.01 -15.58
CA GLY A 247 -29.80 15.70 -16.17
C GLY A 247 -31.02 14.79 -16.37
N LYS A 248 -31.93 15.18 -17.29
CA LYS A 248 -33.15 14.42 -17.60
C LYS A 248 -32.83 13.26 -18.53
N LEU A 249 -33.28 12.06 -18.17
CA LEU A 249 -33.19 10.88 -19.01
C LEU A 249 -34.45 10.76 -19.86
N THR A 250 -34.25 10.38 -21.12
CA THR A 250 -35.30 10.04 -22.07
C THR A 250 -35.27 8.54 -22.34
N ASP A 251 -36.28 8.02 -23.02
CA ASP A 251 -36.31 6.60 -23.42
C ASP A 251 -35.13 6.28 -24.37
N LYS A 252 -34.71 7.25 -25.19
CA LYS A 252 -33.47 7.15 -25.99
C LYS A 252 -32.21 7.07 -25.13
N SER A 253 -32.18 7.76 -23.99
CA SER A 253 -31.07 7.68 -23.03
C SER A 253 -30.96 6.28 -22.42
N LEU A 254 -32.09 5.62 -22.16
CA LEU A 254 -32.10 4.25 -21.64
C LEU A 254 -31.66 3.22 -22.70
N ALA A 255 -32.05 3.41 -23.95
CA ALA A 255 -31.54 2.61 -25.06
C ALA A 255 -30.01 2.77 -25.24
N ALA A 256 -29.50 4.00 -25.15
CA ALA A 256 -28.06 4.27 -25.18
C ALA A 256 -27.32 3.64 -23.99
N LEU A 257 -27.96 3.59 -22.81
CA LEU A 257 -27.40 2.95 -21.63
C LEU A 257 -27.24 1.43 -21.83
N ALA A 258 -28.20 0.76 -22.48
CA ALA A 258 -28.08 -0.65 -22.85
C ALA A 258 -26.89 -0.89 -23.82
N GLN A 259 -26.71 -0.01 -24.81
CA GLN A 259 -25.55 -0.08 -25.71
C GLN A 259 -24.23 0.13 -24.96
N ALA A 260 -24.17 1.09 -24.04
CA ALA A 260 -23.01 1.32 -23.19
C ALA A 260 -22.68 0.10 -22.30
N PHE A 261 -23.70 -0.62 -21.82
CA PHE A 261 -23.50 -1.88 -21.11
C PHE A 261 -22.83 -2.94 -22.00
N HIS A 262 -23.30 -3.14 -23.25
CA HIS A 262 -22.68 -4.13 -24.14
C HIS A 262 -21.19 -3.81 -24.41
N ALA A 263 -20.87 -2.52 -24.60
CA ALA A 263 -19.49 -2.08 -24.76
C ALA A 263 -18.65 -2.33 -23.49
N ALA A 264 -19.20 -2.02 -22.32
CA ALA A 264 -18.54 -2.27 -21.04
C ALA A 264 -18.31 -3.77 -20.78
N HIS A 265 -19.27 -4.63 -21.15
CA HIS A 265 -19.13 -6.08 -21.04
C HIS A 265 -18.05 -6.63 -21.98
N HIS A 266 -17.98 -6.14 -23.22
CA HIS A 266 -16.93 -6.53 -24.15
C HIS A 266 -15.55 -6.10 -23.65
N ALA A 267 -15.42 -4.88 -23.12
CA ALA A 267 -14.16 -4.41 -22.55
C ALA A 267 -13.73 -5.23 -21.31
N ALA A 268 -14.67 -5.64 -20.47
CA ALA A 268 -14.38 -6.39 -19.24
C ALA A 268 -14.08 -7.87 -19.48
N TYR A 269 -14.73 -8.51 -20.47
CA TYR A 269 -14.72 -9.97 -20.64
C TYR A 269 -14.36 -10.45 -22.05
N GLY A 270 -14.03 -9.55 -22.98
CA GLY A 270 -13.69 -9.87 -24.37
C GLY A 270 -14.87 -10.25 -25.27
N GLN A 271 -16.10 -10.25 -24.74
CA GLN A 271 -17.31 -10.64 -25.48
C GLN A 271 -18.54 -9.84 -25.02
N SER A 272 -19.57 -9.75 -25.86
CA SER A 272 -20.88 -9.20 -25.50
C SER A 272 -21.98 -9.95 -26.25
N ALA A 273 -23.22 -9.83 -25.79
CA ALA A 273 -24.40 -10.45 -26.40
C ALA A 273 -25.45 -9.37 -26.72
N PRO A 274 -25.28 -8.58 -27.80
CA PRO A 274 -26.13 -7.42 -28.11
C PRO A 274 -27.62 -7.74 -28.34
N LYS A 275 -27.95 -9.02 -28.57
CA LYS A 275 -29.33 -9.49 -28.77
C LYS A 275 -30.01 -9.93 -27.47
N GLU A 276 -29.24 -10.12 -26.40
CA GLU A 276 -29.76 -10.58 -25.11
C GLU A 276 -30.36 -9.44 -24.31
N ALA A 277 -31.41 -9.74 -23.56
CA ALA A 277 -32.07 -8.76 -22.72
C ALA A 277 -31.14 -8.31 -21.58
N VAL A 278 -31.02 -7.00 -21.39
CA VAL A 278 -30.26 -6.40 -20.29
C VAL A 278 -31.20 -5.99 -19.16
N GLU A 279 -30.70 -5.96 -17.93
CA GLU A 279 -31.43 -5.45 -16.78
C GLU A 279 -30.58 -4.48 -15.97
N ILE A 280 -31.19 -3.37 -15.57
CA ILE A 280 -30.66 -2.51 -14.50
C ILE A 280 -31.02 -3.20 -13.19
N VAL A 281 -30.03 -3.38 -12.32
CA VAL A 281 -30.22 -3.98 -10.98
C VAL A 281 -30.19 -2.90 -9.91
N ASN A 282 -29.24 -1.96 -9.99
CA ASN A 282 -29.13 -0.85 -9.04
C ASN A 282 -28.97 0.47 -9.77
N LEU A 283 -29.63 1.52 -9.26
CA LEU A 283 -29.26 2.91 -9.54
C LEU A 283 -28.31 3.40 -8.45
N ARG A 284 -27.29 4.16 -8.82
CA ARG A 284 -26.28 4.69 -7.91
C ARG A 284 -26.03 6.15 -8.17
N VAL A 285 -25.99 6.93 -7.09
CA VAL A 285 -25.53 8.32 -7.12
C VAL A 285 -24.38 8.46 -6.14
N THR A 286 -23.32 9.11 -6.61
CA THR A 286 -22.17 9.48 -5.82
C THR A 286 -22.09 11.01 -5.78
N GLY A 287 -22.16 11.57 -4.58
CA GLY A 287 -21.85 12.98 -4.32
C GLY A 287 -20.40 13.11 -3.85
N THR A 288 -19.68 14.07 -4.40
CA THR A 288 -18.29 14.38 -4.05
C THR A 288 -18.17 15.85 -3.67
N GLY A 289 -17.80 16.12 -2.42
CA GLY A 289 -17.31 17.40 -1.94
C GLY A 289 -15.82 17.53 -2.28
N VAL A 290 -15.51 18.32 -3.30
CA VAL A 290 -14.14 18.56 -3.76
C VAL A 290 -13.45 19.49 -2.79
N ILE A 291 -12.38 19.00 -2.16
CA ILE A 291 -11.60 19.82 -1.24
C ILE A 291 -10.53 20.61 -2.00
N LYS A 292 -10.15 21.77 -1.47
CA LYS A 292 -8.98 22.50 -1.96
C LYS A 292 -7.71 21.77 -1.51
N LYS A 293 -7.17 20.92 -2.38
CA LYS A 293 -5.93 20.16 -2.12
C LYS A 293 -4.72 21.10 -2.08
N ALA A 294 -3.83 20.85 -1.12
CA ALA A 294 -2.55 21.54 -1.09
C ALA A 294 -1.75 21.21 -2.36
N LYS A 295 -1.14 22.22 -2.98
CA LYS A 295 -0.20 22.00 -4.08
C LYS A 295 1.10 21.46 -3.50
N ILE A 296 1.58 20.34 -4.04
CA ILE A 296 2.88 19.80 -3.69
C ILE A 296 3.90 20.52 -4.56
N GLU A 297 4.58 21.50 -3.97
CA GLU A 297 5.61 22.25 -4.66
C GLU A 297 6.93 21.45 -4.72
N PRO A 298 7.69 21.53 -5.83
CA PRO A 298 9.03 20.99 -5.89
C PRO A 298 9.91 21.61 -4.80
N LEU A 299 10.78 20.80 -4.21
CA LEU A 299 11.83 21.30 -3.34
C LEU A 299 12.77 22.20 -4.16
N PRO A 300 13.31 23.28 -3.56
CA PRO A 300 14.32 24.10 -4.20
C PRO A 300 15.45 23.21 -4.70
N ARG A 301 15.89 23.41 -5.95
CA ARG A 301 17.17 22.86 -6.40
C ARG A 301 18.25 23.47 -5.52
N THR A 302 18.77 22.68 -4.58
CA THR A 302 19.80 23.16 -3.69
C THR A 302 21.07 23.44 -4.50
N LYS A 303 21.82 24.48 -4.12
CA LYS A 303 23.25 24.61 -4.47
C LYS A 303 24.10 23.63 -3.62
N ALA A 304 23.51 22.52 -3.15
CA ALA A 304 24.15 21.63 -2.21
C ALA A 304 25.40 20.99 -2.84
N PRO A 305 26.40 20.63 -2.03
CA PRO A 305 27.52 19.84 -2.53
C PRO A 305 27.01 18.62 -3.29
N ALA A 306 27.73 18.25 -4.36
CA ALA A 306 27.34 17.17 -5.27
C ALA A 306 27.13 15.82 -4.55
N LYS A 307 27.71 15.66 -3.35
CA LYS A 307 27.55 14.47 -2.50
C LYS A 307 26.93 14.84 -1.15
N PRO A 308 25.91 14.10 -0.69
CA PRO A 308 25.36 14.27 0.66
C PRO A 308 26.41 13.86 1.72
N LYS A 309 26.36 14.52 2.89
CA LYS A 309 27.22 14.21 4.04
C LYS A 309 26.53 13.17 4.93
N ALA A 310 27.22 12.06 5.21
CA ALA A 310 26.74 11.07 6.18
C ALA A 310 26.81 11.65 7.61
N LYS A 311 25.81 11.36 8.45
CA LYS A 311 25.81 11.73 9.87
C LYS A 311 26.64 10.78 10.73
N GLY A 312 26.97 9.61 10.20
CA GLY A 312 27.79 8.61 10.87
C GLY A 312 27.95 7.35 10.04
N THR A 313 28.48 6.30 10.67
CA THR A 313 28.60 4.97 10.10
C THR A 313 28.07 3.95 11.08
N ARG A 314 27.27 2.99 10.62
CA ARG A 314 26.75 1.87 11.43
C ARG A 314 27.13 0.54 10.77
N LYS A 315 27.51 -0.46 11.58
CA LYS A 315 27.66 -1.83 11.08
C LYS A 315 26.28 -2.45 10.91
N ALA A 316 26.01 -3.01 9.73
CA ALA A 316 24.79 -3.74 9.44
C ALA A 316 25.09 -5.06 8.73
N TYR A 317 24.27 -6.07 8.94
CA TYR A 317 24.44 -7.42 8.38
C TYR A 317 23.56 -7.61 7.15
N PHE A 318 24.09 -8.19 6.07
CA PHE A 318 23.38 -8.36 4.79
C PHE A 318 23.42 -9.81 4.27
N GLY A 319 23.33 -10.80 5.17
CA GLY A 319 23.37 -12.23 4.84
C GLY A 319 24.76 -12.78 4.52
N GLN A 320 25.62 -11.99 3.89
CA GLN A 320 27.01 -12.36 3.56
C GLN A 320 28.04 -11.86 4.59
N GLY A 321 27.58 -11.21 5.67
CA GLY A 321 28.45 -10.64 6.69
C GLY A 321 28.10 -9.19 7.05
N TRP A 322 28.84 -8.68 8.02
CA TRP A 322 28.76 -7.32 8.52
C TRP A 322 29.46 -6.33 7.60
N ARG A 323 28.84 -5.19 7.34
CA ARG A 323 29.39 -4.10 6.52
C ARG A 323 29.21 -2.76 7.23
N ALA A 324 30.23 -1.92 7.18
CA ALA A 324 30.12 -0.52 7.58
C ALA A 324 29.26 0.23 6.55
N CYS A 325 28.18 0.85 7.02
CA CYS A 325 27.20 1.55 6.20
C CYS A 325 27.18 3.03 6.59
N PRO A 326 27.40 3.96 5.65
CA PRO A 326 27.13 5.37 5.92
C PRO A 326 25.64 5.56 6.23
N VAL A 327 25.38 6.35 7.27
CA VAL A 327 24.02 6.70 7.71
C VAL A 327 23.76 8.15 7.33
N TYR A 328 22.62 8.40 6.69
CA TYR A 328 22.19 9.73 6.26
C TYR A 328 20.92 10.14 6.99
N GLU A 329 20.87 11.40 7.40
CA GLU A 329 19.61 12.02 7.82
C GLU A 329 18.75 12.29 6.59
N ARG A 330 17.46 11.96 6.66
CA ARG A 330 16.56 12.06 5.53
C ARG A 330 16.46 13.47 4.98
N ASP A 331 16.42 14.47 5.86
CA ASP A 331 16.32 15.89 5.51
C ASP A 331 17.63 16.47 4.94
N ALA A 332 18.76 15.77 5.10
CA ALA A 332 20.03 16.15 4.49
C ALA A 332 20.12 15.73 3.01
N LEU A 333 19.19 14.91 2.51
CA LEU A 333 19.13 14.46 1.13
C LEU A 333 18.30 15.41 0.26
N ALA A 334 18.97 16.09 -0.65
CA ALA A 334 18.38 17.10 -1.53
C ALA A 334 18.15 16.56 -2.96
N PRO A 335 17.23 17.18 -3.73
CA PRO A 335 17.00 16.81 -5.13
C PRO A 335 18.30 16.71 -5.95
N GLY A 336 18.45 15.60 -6.68
CA GLY A 336 19.62 15.31 -7.50
C GLY A 336 20.73 14.54 -6.79
N HIS A 337 20.70 14.40 -5.45
CA HIS A 337 21.64 13.52 -4.75
C HIS A 337 21.49 12.07 -5.18
N ARG A 338 22.62 11.35 -5.18
CA ARG A 338 22.72 9.93 -5.48
C ARG A 338 23.57 9.22 -4.44
N LEU A 339 23.16 8.01 -4.07
CA LEU A 339 23.87 7.13 -3.13
C LEU A 339 24.01 5.74 -3.74
N ALA A 340 25.12 5.08 -3.47
CA ALA A 340 25.29 3.65 -3.72
C ALA A 340 25.13 2.88 -2.42
N GLY A 341 24.46 1.73 -2.46
CA GLY A 341 24.37 0.82 -1.33
C GLY A 341 25.69 0.07 -1.06
N PRO A 342 25.93 -0.42 0.17
CA PRO A 342 25.01 -0.37 1.29
C PRO A 342 24.99 1.00 1.97
N ALA A 343 23.81 1.53 2.26
CA ALA A 343 23.61 2.78 2.99
C ALA A 343 22.30 2.73 3.77
N ILE A 344 22.20 3.53 4.83
CA ILE A 344 20.96 3.66 5.61
C ILE A 344 20.54 5.12 5.59
N VAL A 345 19.27 5.37 5.30
CA VAL A 345 18.64 6.69 5.41
C VAL A 345 17.63 6.62 6.54
N GLU A 346 17.75 7.52 7.49
CA GLU A 346 16.91 7.58 8.69
C GLU A 346 16.03 8.82 8.66
N GLU A 347 14.80 8.65 9.10
CA GLU A 347 13.90 9.73 9.46
C GLU A 347 13.21 9.37 10.77
N ALA A 348 12.55 10.34 11.41
CA ALA A 348 11.90 10.10 12.70
C ALA A 348 10.93 8.91 12.70
N GLY A 349 10.18 8.68 11.60
CA GLY A 349 9.15 7.66 11.54
C GLY A 349 9.50 6.38 10.77
N ALA A 350 10.66 6.29 10.11
CA ALA A 350 11.01 5.17 9.25
C ALA A 350 12.53 5.02 9.06
N THR A 351 12.94 3.84 8.62
CA THR A 351 14.31 3.59 8.20
C THR A 351 14.31 2.96 6.81
N ILE A 352 15.07 3.57 5.89
CA ILE A 352 15.23 3.09 4.52
C ILE A 352 16.59 2.44 4.40
N VAL A 353 16.62 1.15 4.10
CA VAL A 353 17.85 0.40 3.87
C VAL A 353 18.10 0.32 2.37
N VAL A 354 19.18 0.93 1.91
CA VAL A 354 19.68 0.78 0.54
C VAL A 354 20.63 -0.40 0.54
N PHE A 355 20.16 -1.56 0.07
CA PHE A 355 20.91 -2.81 0.12
C PHE A 355 22.13 -2.79 -0.81
N PRO A 356 23.12 -3.69 -0.61
CA PRO A 356 24.25 -3.82 -1.51
C PRO A 356 23.83 -3.92 -2.98
N ARG A 357 24.58 -3.23 -3.87
CA ARG A 357 24.31 -3.11 -5.32
C ARG A 357 23.10 -2.27 -5.71
N HIS A 358 22.28 -1.83 -4.76
CA HIS A 358 21.19 -0.89 -5.05
C HIS A 358 21.76 0.52 -5.20
N THR A 359 21.07 1.36 -5.95
CA THR A 359 21.40 2.79 -6.05
C THR A 359 20.18 3.63 -5.74
N LEU A 360 20.37 4.70 -4.97
CA LEU A 360 19.32 5.63 -4.59
C LEU A 360 19.54 6.95 -5.30
N SER A 361 18.45 7.58 -5.73
CA SER A 361 18.43 8.97 -6.21
C SER A 361 17.26 9.75 -5.64
N VAL A 362 17.42 11.06 -5.47
CA VAL A 362 16.40 11.96 -4.91
C VAL A 362 15.77 12.78 -6.03
N ASP A 363 14.44 12.73 -6.15
CA ASP A 363 13.73 13.53 -7.16
C ASP A 363 13.47 14.99 -6.70
N LYS A 364 12.84 15.77 -7.58
CA LYS A 364 12.52 17.18 -7.32
C LYS A 364 11.51 17.42 -6.19
N PHE A 365 10.74 16.41 -5.79
CA PHE A 365 9.81 16.48 -4.66
C PHE A 365 10.41 15.87 -3.39
N GLY A 366 11.66 15.44 -3.46
CA GLY A 366 12.38 14.78 -2.40
C GLY A 366 12.11 13.29 -2.32
N ASN A 367 11.30 12.66 -3.16
CA ASN A 367 11.08 11.21 -3.06
C ASN A 367 12.37 10.45 -3.39
N LEU A 368 12.54 9.28 -2.77
CA LEU A 368 13.70 8.42 -3.00
C LEU A 368 13.34 7.36 -4.05
N HIS A 369 14.13 7.30 -5.10
CA HIS A 369 14.03 6.27 -6.14
C HIS A 369 15.20 5.32 -5.96
N ILE A 370 14.92 4.07 -5.59
CA ILE A 370 15.92 3.03 -5.44
C ILE A 370 15.84 2.11 -6.66
N ALA A 371 16.94 2.02 -7.41
CA ALA A 371 17.10 1.09 -8.50
C ALA A 371 17.70 -0.21 -7.96
N VAL A 372 17.00 -1.31 -8.26
CA VAL A 372 17.40 -2.67 -7.90
C VAL A 372 18.01 -3.30 -9.16
N PRO A 373 19.26 -3.79 -9.10
CA PRO A 373 19.88 -4.42 -10.25
C PRO A 373 19.14 -5.72 -10.60
N PRO A 374 19.23 -6.19 -11.85
CA PRO A 374 18.78 -7.53 -12.19
C PRO A 374 19.47 -8.54 -11.27
N VAL A 375 18.71 -9.51 -10.76
CA VAL A 375 19.31 -10.67 -10.10
C VAL A 375 20.16 -11.37 -11.16
N ALA A 376 21.48 -11.41 -10.94
CA ALA A 376 22.36 -12.20 -11.80
C ALA A 376 21.79 -13.62 -11.83
N ALA A 377 21.55 -14.16 -13.03
CA ALA A 377 21.22 -15.59 -13.15
C ALA A 377 22.29 -16.35 -12.37
N ALA A 378 21.86 -17.21 -11.44
CA ALA A 378 22.78 -18.18 -10.88
C ALA A 378 23.44 -18.86 -12.08
N ARG A 379 24.75 -18.74 -12.19
CA ARG A 379 25.49 -19.55 -13.15
C ARG A 379 25.35 -20.97 -12.62
N ASP A 380 24.52 -21.75 -13.28
CA ASP A 380 24.42 -23.20 -13.09
C ASP A 380 25.79 -23.86 -13.28
#